data_AF-A0A4Q3TSR1-F1
#
_entry.id   AF-A0A4Q3TSR1-F1
#
_cell.length_a   1.000
_cell.length_b   1.000
_cell.length_c   1.000
_cell.angle_alpha   90.00
_cell.angle_beta   90.00
_cell.angle_gamma   90.00
#
_symmetry.space_group_name_H-M   'P 1'
#
loop_
_entity.id
_entity.type
_entity.pdbx_description
1 polymer ?
#
loop_
_entity_poly.entity_id
_entity_poly.type
_entity_poly.pdbx_seq_one_letter_code
_entity_poly.pdbx_strand_id
1 'polypeptide(L)'
;RFTPIAGSTKTGTAPILSSANVATAKATPVAMVGVPRAFVLRAVAREAFATVRVAFAAEGFVPFAPRVEDALGPAEPRAGDDARFPAVDVGSGDLAGLVFTSGSTGVPKGVEWTHGNLEGQRAVYRELFAFGEGMTDLVTFPVFMIPALARWAVLKRAAVMRERRTKGRVSM
;
A
#
# COMPACT_ATOMS: atom_id res chain seq x y z
N ARG A 1 -2.89 19.94 17.02
CA ARG A 1 -2.34 21.26 16.65
C ARG A 1 -1.09 21.01 15.84
N PHE A 2 -1.08 21.37 14.56
CA PHE A 2 0.04 21.17 13.65
C PHE A 2 0.93 22.41 13.69
N THR A 3 2.17 22.26 14.14
CA THR A 3 3.15 23.35 14.13
C THR A 3 3.93 23.26 12.81
N PRO A 4 3.89 24.28 11.94
CA PRO A 4 4.63 24.24 10.70
C PRO A 4 6.12 24.46 10.99
N ILE A 5 6.96 23.51 10.56
CA ILE A 5 8.41 23.67 10.59
C ILE A 5 8.77 24.63 9.44
N ALA A 6 9.38 25.75 9.81
CA ALA A 6 9.70 26.85 8.92
C ALA A 6 10.70 26.44 7.81
N GLY A 7 10.37 26.85 6.59
CA GLY A 7 11.27 27.14 5.47
C GLY A 7 12.43 26.19 5.19
N SER A 8 12.26 25.27 4.24
CA SER A 8 13.41 24.77 3.47
C SER A 8 13.02 24.52 2.01
N THR A 9 13.76 25.16 1.11
CA THR A 9 13.62 25.17 -0.35
C THR A 9 13.77 23.79 -0.99
N LYS A 10 13.24 23.72 -2.22
CA LYS A 10 12.75 22.58 -3.01
C LYS A 10 13.74 21.44 -3.38
N THR A 11 14.93 21.37 -2.80
CA THR A 11 15.92 20.37 -3.19
C THR A 11 16.90 20.14 -2.05
N GLY A 12 16.74 19.03 -1.33
CA GLY A 12 17.63 18.69 -0.23
C GLY A 12 17.19 17.43 0.51
N THR A 13 18.10 16.86 1.28
CA THR A 13 17.88 15.70 2.17
C THR A 13 16.99 16.03 3.37
N ALA A 14 16.91 17.31 3.77
CA ALA A 14 16.20 17.77 4.97
C ALA A 14 14.67 17.51 4.98
N PRO A 15 13.89 17.77 3.90
CA PRO A 15 12.46 17.49 3.86
C PRO A 15 12.16 15.98 3.93
N ILE A 16 13.02 15.15 3.33
CA ILE A 16 12.90 13.68 3.33
C ILE A 16 13.15 13.15 4.74
N LEU A 17 14.19 13.65 5.42
CA LEU A 17 14.50 13.30 6.81
C LEU A 17 13.37 13.71 7.76
N SER A 18 12.82 14.93 7.60
CA SER A 18 11.67 15.37 8.39
C SER A 18 10.45 14.46 8.20
N SER A 19 10.18 14.05 6.97
CA SER A 19 9.05 13.17 6.65
C SER A 19 9.25 11.77 7.22
N ALA A 20 10.47 11.22 7.10
CA ALA A 20 10.83 9.92 7.67
C ALA A 20 10.71 9.93 9.19
N ASN A 21 11.21 10.96 9.87
CA ASN A 21 11.11 11.10 11.33
C ASN A 21 9.65 11.15 11.80
N VAL A 22 8.79 11.92 11.12
CA VAL A 22 7.36 11.97 11.45
C VAL A 22 6.71 10.59 11.25
N ALA A 23 7.06 9.89 10.16
CA ALA A 23 6.50 8.58 9.88
C ALA A 23 6.90 7.54 10.94
N THR A 24 8.18 7.47 11.28
CA THR A 24 8.69 6.45 12.19
C THR A 24 8.36 6.74 13.64
N ALA A 25 8.27 8.02 14.04
CA ALA A 25 7.81 8.40 15.38
C ALA A 25 6.34 8.03 15.63
N LYS A 26 5.50 8.08 14.58
CA LYS A 26 4.08 7.73 14.69
C LYS A 26 3.80 6.25 14.54
N ALA A 27 4.49 5.57 13.63
CA ALA A 27 4.21 4.17 13.30
C ALA A 27 5.09 3.17 14.07
N THR A 28 6.20 3.61 14.68
CA THR A 28 7.18 2.76 15.37
C THR A 28 7.48 1.45 14.61
N PRO A 29 7.91 1.54 13.33
CA PRO A 29 7.92 0.37 12.46
C PRO A 29 8.97 -0.65 12.91
N VAL A 30 8.56 -1.92 13.02
CA VAL A 30 9.46 -3.04 13.34
C VAL A 30 10.08 -3.68 12.09
N ALA A 31 9.43 -3.49 10.94
CA ALA A 31 9.86 -3.99 9.65
C ALA A 31 9.85 -2.88 8.60
N MET A 32 10.72 -2.98 7.60
CA MET A 32 10.82 -2.04 6.50
C MET A 32 10.87 -2.78 5.17
N VAL A 33 10.08 -2.34 4.20
CA VAL A 33 10.22 -2.71 2.80
C VAL A 33 10.52 -1.44 2.03
N GLY A 34 11.61 -1.39 1.27
CA GLY A 34 12.03 -0.14 0.63
C GLY A 34 12.90 -0.32 -0.59
N VAL A 35 13.02 0.76 -1.37
CA VAL A 35 13.95 0.87 -2.49
C VAL A 35 15.38 1.13 -1.98
N PRO A 36 16.45 0.91 -2.78
CA PRO A 36 17.83 1.09 -2.32
C PRO A 36 18.12 2.45 -1.68
N ARG A 37 17.49 3.52 -2.19
CA ARG A 37 17.61 4.87 -1.61
C ARG A 37 17.07 4.97 -0.18
N ALA A 38 16.05 4.19 0.17
CA ALA A 38 15.51 4.16 1.52
C ALA A 38 16.50 3.51 2.51
N PHE A 39 17.35 2.58 2.05
CA PHE A 39 18.41 2.00 2.88
C PHE A 39 19.56 2.98 3.13
N VAL A 40 19.90 3.81 2.14
CA VAL A 40 20.82 4.93 2.35
C VAL A 40 20.24 5.87 3.41
N LEU A 41 18.95 6.21 3.30
CA LEU A 41 18.26 7.03 4.29
C LEU A 41 18.30 6.40 5.69
N ARG A 42 18.04 5.09 5.80
CA ARG A 42 18.16 4.33 7.06
C ARG A 42 19.56 4.41 7.65
N ALA A 43 20.61 4.35 6.83
CA ALA A 43 21.99 4.39 7.28
C ALA A 43 22.40 5.78 7.83
N VAL A 44 21.89 6.86 7.24
CA VAL A 44 22.19 8.25 7.67
C VAL A 44 21.25 8.74 8.78
N ALA A 45 20.01 8.27 8.82
CA ALA A 45 18.98 8.66 9.78
C ALA A 45 18.74 7.56 10.83
N ARG A 46 19.82 7.05 11.46
CA ARG A 46 19.77 5.84 12.30
C ARG A 46 18.74 5.91 13.42
N GLU A 47 18.59 7.07 14.04
CA GLU A 47 17.63 7.28 15.13
C GLU A 47 16.18 7.13 14.64
N ALA A 48 15.88 7.65 13.45
CA ALA A 48 14.55 7.55 12.83
C ALA A 48 14.14 6.09 12.60
N PHE A 49 15.08 5.23 12.25
CA PHE A 49 14.83 3.82 11.92
C PHE A 49 15.25 2.86 13.04
N ALA A 50 15.46 3.36 14.27
CA ALA A 50 15.97 2.56 15.38
C ALA A 50 15.06 1.37 15.75
N THR A 51 13.75 1.48 15.49
CA THR A 51 12.77 0.42 15.75
C THR A 51 12.78 -0.69 14.69
N VAL A 52 13.36 -0.44 13.51
CA VAL A 52 13.33 -1.37 12.37
C VAL A 52 14.34 -2.49 12.59
N ARG A 53 13.83 -3.69 12.86
CA ARG A 53 14.60 -4.91 13.09
C ARG A 53 14.80 -5.73 11.82
N VAL A 54 13.78 -5.77 10.97
CA VAL A 54 13.78 -6.56 9.73
C VAL A 54 13.63 -5.63 8.53
N ALA A 55 14.40 -5.83 7.46
CA ALA A 55 14.29 -5.00 6.27
C ALA A 55 14.44 -5.82 4.98
N PHE A 56 13.62 -5.51 3.98
CA PHE A 56 13.61 -6.15 2.68
C PHE A 56 13.74 -5.11 1.56
N ALA A 57 14.51 -5.43 0.54
CA ALA A 57 14.62 -4.62 -0.66
C ALA A 57 13.43 -4.90 -1.58
N ALA A 58 12.65 -3.86 -1.90
CA ALA A 58 11.56 -3.94 -2.87
C ALA A 58 12.07 -4.06 -4.31
N GLU A 59 13.29 -3.57 -4.56
CA GLU A 59 13.93 -3.61 -5.87
C GLU A 59 15.45 -3.47 -5.72
N GLY A 60 16.17 -3.84 -6.78
CA GLY A 60 17.61 -3.67 -6.88
C GLY A 60 18.40 -4.51 -5.88
N PHE A 61 19.68 -4.17 -5.73
CA PHE A 61 20.60 -4.83 -4.80
C PHE A 61 20.87 -3.94 -3.60
N VAL A 62 20.72 -4.50 -2.41
CA VAL A 62 21.06 -3.86 -1.14
C VAL A 62 21.86 -4.85 -0.29
N PRO A 63 23.08 -4.50 0.15
CA PRO A 63 23.85 -5.38 1.03
C PRO A 63 23.09 -5.72 2.31
N PHE A 64 23.06 -7.00 2.66
CA PHE A 64 22.45 -7.52 3.90
C PHE A 64 20.92 -7.33 4.03
N ALA A 65 20.23 -6.97 2.94
CA ALA A 65 18.78 -6.95 2.90
C ALA A 65 18.31 -7.86 1.74
N PRO A 66 17.63 -8.99 2.03
CA PRO A 66 17.09 -9.84 0.97
C PRO A 66 16.01 -9.09 0.19
N ARG A 67 15.82 -9.47 -1.08
CA ARG A 67 14.71 -8.95 -1.87
C ARG A 67 13.40 -9.57 -1.40
N VAL A 68 12.32 -8.80 -1.48
CA VAL A 68 10.98 -9.26 -1.11
C VAL A 68 10.58 -10.47 -1.95
N GLU A 69 10.87 -10.44 -3.25
CA GLU A 69 10.56 -11.53 -4.19
C GLU A 69 11.23 -12.85 -3.79
N ASP A 70 12.50 -12.80 -3.38
CA ASP A 70 13.27 -13.97 -2.99
C ASP A 70 12.79 -14.54 -1.63
N ALA A 71 12.31 -13.67 -0.74
CA ALA A 71 11.85 -14.05 0.59
C ALA A 71 10.43 -14.64 0.61
N LEU A 72 9.53 -14.16 -0.26
CA LEU A 72 8.14 -14.60 -0.32
C LEU A 72 7.93 -15.79 -1.27
N GLY A 73 8.84 -15.98 -2.24
CA GLY A 73 8.68 -16.98 -3.30
C GLY A 73 7.54 -16.60 -4.28
N PRO A 74 7.19 -17.49 -5.22
CA PRO A 74 6.09 -17.22 -6.15
C PRO A 74 4.77 -17.01 -5.38
N ALA A 75 4.16 -15.85 -5.64
CA ALA A 75 2.88 -15.43 -5.08
C ALA A 75 1.72 -16.21 -5.71
N GLU A 76 1.64 -17.50 -5.43
CA GLU A 76 0.45 -18.28 -5.73
C GLU A 76 -0.58 -18.00 -4.64
N PRO A 77 -1.81 -17.55 -4.97
CA PRO A 77 -2.89 -17.40 -4.00
C PRO A 77 -3.17 -18.76 -3.36
N ARG A 78 -2.78 -18.94 -2.10
CA ARG A 78 -3.03 -20.20 -1.39
C ARG A 78 -4.34 -20.05 -0.63
N ALA A 79 -5.29 -20.93 -0.91
CA ALA A 79 -6.50 -21.03 -0.09
C ALA A 79 -6.09 -21.31 1.36
N GLY A 80 -6.50 -20.45 2.30
CA GLY A 80 -6.18 -20.56 3.73
C GLY A 80 -5.06 -19.66 4.25
N ASP A 81 -4.54 -18.71 3.46
CA ASP A 81 -3.52 -17.75 3.93
C ASP A 81 -4.00 -16.91 5.13
N ASP A 82 -5.31 -16.68 5.28
CA ASP A 82 -5.90 -15.99 6.44
C ASP A 82 -5.56 -16.69 7.78
N ALA A 83 -5.44 -18.02 7.77
CA ALA A 83 -5.05 -18.80 8.95
C ALA A 83 -3.54 -18.73 9.22
N ARG A 84 -2.73 -18.45 8.19
CA ARG A 84 -1.27 -18.31 8.30
C ARG A 84 -0.88 -16.93 8.82
N PHE A 85 -1.67 -15.91 8.49
CA PHE A 85 -1.46 -14.52 8.92
C PHE A 85 -2.75 -13.99 9.55
N PRO A 86 -3.02 -14.31 10.83
CA PRO A 86 -4.23 -13.83 11.49
C PRO A 86 -4.24 -12.30 11.51
N ALA A 87 -5.39 -11.73 11.19
CA ALA A 87 -5.59 -10.29 11.31
C ALA A 87 -5.35 -9.85 12.76
N VAL A 88 -4.60 -8.77 12.94
CA VAL A 88 -4.40 -8.15 14.24
C VAL A 88 -5.65 -7.34 14.59
N ASP A 89 -6.05 -7.35 15.86
CA ASP A 89 -7.15 -6.51 16.34
C ASP A 89 -6.73 -5.03 16.31
N VAL A 90 -7.53 -4.20 15.63
CA VAL A 90 -7.25 -2.79 15.38
C VAL A 90 -8.51 -1.97 15.57
N GLY A 91 -8.40 -0.86 16.31
CA GLY A 91 -9.46 0.09 16.52
C GLY A 91 -9.66 1.03 15.33
N SER A 92 -10.85 1.61 15.20
CA SER A 92 -11.16 2.56 14.11
C SER A 92 -10.29 3.84 14.14
N GLY A 93 -9.80 4.23 15.32
CA GLY A 93 -8.89 5.36 15.49
C GLY A 93 -7.42 5.03 15.24
N ASP A 94 -7.07 3.74 15.09
CA ASP A 94 -5.69 3.32 14.92
C ASP A 94 -5.19 3.69 13.52
N LEU A 95 -3.91 4.08 13.46
CA LEU A 95 -3.26 4.50 12.23
C LEU A 95 -3.09 3.30 11.29
N ALA A 96 -3.76 3.35 10.14
CA ALA A 96 -3.63 2.37 9.06
C ALA A 96 -2.56 2.76 8.04
N GLY A 97 -2.25 4.05 7.88
CA GLY A 97 -1.24 4.49 6.93
C GLY A 97 -0.88 5.97 7.01
N LEU A 98 0.30 6.30 6.46
CA LEU A 98 0.78 7.66 6.26
C LEU A 98 1.07 7.88 4.78
N VAL A 99 0.35 8.82 4.18
CA VAL A 99 0.49 9.14 2.75
C VAL A 99 1.18 10.48 2.63
N PHE A 100 2.36 10.49 2.02
CA PHE A 100 3.09 11.72 1.75
C PHE A 100 2.78 12.23 0.35
N THR A 101 2.42 13.51 0.28
CA THR A 101 2.20 14.21 -1.00
C THR A 101 3.27 15.27 -1.20
N SER A 102 3.71 15.47 -2.45
CA SER A 102 4.64 16.53 -2.84
C SER A 102 3.94 17.89 -2.76
N GLY A 103 3.68 18.38 -1.55
CA GLY A 103 3.05 19.69 -1.35
C GLY A 103 3.79 20.78 -2.11
N SER A 104 3.06 21.73 -2.71
CA SER A 104 3.61 22.85 -3.48
C SER A 104 4.59 23.73 -2.68
N THR A 105 4.49 23.69 -1.35
CA THR A 105 5.31 24.44 -0.37
C THR A 105 6.67 23.79 -0.07
N GLY A 106 7.05 22.69 -0.73
CA GLY A 106 8.39 22.09 -0.64
C GLY A 106 8.58 21.04 0.47
N VAL A 107 7.84 21.16 1.57
CA VAL A 107 7.79 20.11 2.62
C VAL A 107 6.65 19.14 2.31
N PRO A 108 6.93 17.83 2.16
CA PRO A 108 5.89 16.83 1.98
C PRO A 108 4.92 16.83 3.17
N LYS A 109 3.62 16.88 2.89
CA LYS A 109 2.60 16.78 3.92
C LYS A 109 2.23 15.31 4.08
N GLY A 110 2.39 14.79 5.29
CA GLY A 110 1.89 13.47 5.67
C GLY A 110 0.40 13.55 6.01
N VAL A 111 -0.41 12.77 5.31
CA VAL A 111 -1.83 12.57 5.60
C VAL A 111 -1.96 11.28 6.40
N GLU A 112 -2.57 11.39 7.57
CA GLU A 112 -2.83 10.26 8.47
C GLU A 112 -4.13 9.59 8.07
N TRP A 113 -4.05 8.30 7.77
CA TRP A 113 -5.19 7.44 7.50
C TRP A 113 -5.38 6.49 8.66
N THR A 114 -6.59 6.48 9.21
CA THR A 114 -7.00 5.53 10.23
C THR A 114 -7.76 4.35 9.62
N HIS A 115 -7.88 3.24 10.37
CA HIS A 115 -8.73 2.13 9.96
C HIS A 115 -10.18 2.56 9.73
N GLY A 116 -10.69 3.51 10.53
CA GLY A 116 -12.02 4.10 10.35
C GLY A 116 -12.18 4.90 9.06
N ASN A 117 -11.12 5.56 8.58
CA ASN A 117 -11.16 6.23 7.27
C ASN A 117 -11.29 5.22 6.12
N LEU A 118 -10.56 4.10 6.19
CA LEU A 118 -10.64 3.03 5.20
C LEU A 118 -12.02 2.34 5.24
N GLU A 119 -12.55 2.10 6.44
CA GLU A 119 -13.88 1.55 6.64
C GLU A 119 -14.98 2.43 6.04
N GLY A 120 -14.95 3.74 6.34
CA GLY A 120 -15.89 4.70 5.78
C GLY A 120 -15.82 4.76 4.26
N GLN A 121 -14.62 4.72 3.68
CA GLN A 121 -14.42 4.65 2.24
C GLN A 121 -15.04 3.38 1.65
N ARG A 122 -14.81 2.22 2.28
CA ARG A 122 -15.42 0.94 1.87
C ARG A 122 -16.94 1.00 1.89
N ALA A 123 -17.54 1.58 2.92
CA ALA A 123 -18.98 1.70 3.06
C ALA A 123 -19.59 2.50 1.88
N VAL A 124 -19.00 3.66 1.56
CA VAL A 124 -19.41 4.49 0.42
C VAL A 124 -19.26 3.73 -0.90
N TYR A 125 -18.16 2.99 -1.10
CA TYR A 125 -17.97 2.19 -2.30
C TYR A 125 -18.96 1.05 -2.46
N ARG A 126 -19.32 0.38 -1.37
CA ARG A 126 -20.33 -0.68 -1.40
C ARG A 126 -21.68 -0.14 -1.89
N GLU A 127 -22.03 1.08 -1.47
CA GLU A 127 -23.26 1.75 -1.91
C GLU A 127 -23.18 2.19 -3.37
N LEU A 128 -22.09 2.86 -3.78
CA LEU A 128 -21.97 3.42 -5.12
C LEU A 128 -21.82 2.36 -6.23
N PHE A 129 -21.16 1.25 -5.95
CA PHE A 129 -20.80 0.25 -6.96
C PHE A 129 -21.53 -1.09 -6.80
N ALA A 130 -22.36 -1.23 -5.76
CA ALA A 130 -23.10 -2.46 -5.47
C ALA A 130 -22.21 -3.71 -5.47
N PHE A 131 -21.02 -3.63 -4.87
CA PHE A 131 -20.11 -4.77 -4.76
C PHE A 131 -20.82 -5.97 -4.12
N GLY A 132 -20.69 -7.13 -4.73
CA GLY A 132 -21.36 -8.37 -4.32
C GLY A 132 -20.53 -9.60 -4.63
N GLU A 133 -21.02 -10.77 -4.19
CA GLU A 133 -20.32 -12.04 -4.37
C GLU A 133 -20.06 -12.35 -5.85
N GLY A 134 -18.87 -12.87 -6.15
CA GLY A 134 -18.44 -13.21 -7.51
C GLY A 134 -17.86 -12.05 -8.33
N MET A 135 -17.83 -10.83 -7.78
CA MET A 135 -17.11 -9.71 -8.39
C MET A 135 -15.62 -9.76 -8.03
N THR A 136 -14.78 -9.41 -8.99
CA THR A 136 -13.34 -9.28 -8.78
C THR A 136 -12.97 -7.83 -9.04
N ASP A 137 -12.38 -7.20 -8.05
CA ASP A 137 -11.88 -5.84 -8.14
C ASP A 137 -10.46 -5.83 -8.70
N LEU A 138 -10.16 -4.88 -9.58
CA LEU A 138 -8.83 -4.66 -10.11
C LEU A 138 -8.29 -3.38 -9.48
N VAL A 139 -7.49 -3.54 -8.44
CA VAL A 139 -6.87 -2.42 -7.74
C VAL A 139 -5.71 -1.90 -8.59
N THR A 140 -5.89 -0.73 -9.20
CA THR A 140 -4.89 -0.11 -10.09
C THR A 140 -4.18 1.09 -9.46
N PHE A 141 -4.73 1.64 -8.39
CA PHE A 141 -4.12 2.72 -7.63
C PHE A 141 -4.07 2.36 -6.13
N PRO A 142 -3.25 3.05 -5.33
CA PRO A 142 -3.19 2.79 -3.89
C PRO A 142 -4.55 2.96 -3.22
N VAL A 143 -4.88 2.09 -2.26
CA VAL A 143 -6.20 1.95 -1.62
C VAL A 143 -6.78 3.29 -1.10
N PHE A 144 -5.93 4.22 -0.66
CA PHE A 144 -6.34 5.53 -0.17
C PHE A 144 -6.78 6.53 -1.26
N MET A 145 -6.62 6.20 -2.54
CA MET A 145 -7.03 7.04 -3.67
C MET A 145 -8.43 6.67 -4.13
N ILE A 146 -9.29 7.67 -4.37
CA ILE A 146 -10.67 7.44 -4.83
C ILE A 146 -10.75 6.60 -6.13
N PRO A 147 -9.86 6.79 -7.12
CA PRO A 147 -9.84 5.99 -8.34
C PRO A 147 -9.23 4.59 -8.20
N ALA A 148 -8.75 4.17 -7.01
CA ALA A 148 -8.12 2.86 -6.82
C ALA A 148 -8.99 1.68 -7.28
N LEU A 149 -10.31 1.87 -7.26
CA LEU A 149 -11.31 0.91 -7.70
C LEU A 149 -12.01 1.38 -8.99
N ALA A 150 -11.27 2.04 -9.90
CA ALA A 150 -11.77 2.43 -11.21
C ALA A 150 -12.10 1.17 -12.05
N ARG A 151 -13.36 0.74 -11.90
CA ARG A 151 -14.13 -0.20 -12.70
C ARG A 151 -13.44 -0.73 -13.96
N TRP A 152 -12.87 -1.94 -13.86
CA TRP A 152 -12.82 -2.93 -14.93
C TRP A 152 -13.70 -4.14 -14.57
N ALA A 153 -14.99 -3.88 -14.36
CA ALA A 153 -16.01 -4.91 -14.23
C ALA A 153 -16.34 -5.54 -15.61
N VAL A 154 -15.35 -6.04 -16.36
CA VAL A 154 -15.59 -6.92 -17.51
C VAL A 154 -14.38 -7.84 -17.70
N LEU A 155 -14.33 -8.98 -17.00
CA LEU A 155 -13.61 -10.17 -17.52
C LEU A 155 -14.00 -11.49 -16.84
N LYS A 156 -15.29 -11.69 -16.48
CA LYS A 156 -15.85 -13.05 -16.37
C LYS A 156 -17.06 -13.33 -17.26
N ARG A 157 -17.58 -12.33 -17.99
CA ARG A 157 -18.65 -12.57 -18.99
C ARG A 157 -18.11 -12.95 -20.38
N ALA A 158 -16.87 -12.59 -20.72
CA ALA A 158 -16.27 -12.93 -22.01
C ALA A 158 -15.81 -14.39 -22.09
N ALA A 159 -15.28 -14.96 -21.00
CA ALA A 159 -14.83 -16.36 -20.98
C ALA A 159 -16.00 -17.35 -21.05
N VAL A 160 -17.08 -17.10 -20.30
CA VAL A 160 -18.29 -17.94 -20.31
C VAL A 160 -19.05 -17.86 -21.63
N MET A 161 -19.05 -16.70 -22.31
CA MET A 161 -19.70 -16.55 -23.62
C MET A 161 -18.88 -17.13 -24.78
N ARG A 162 -17.54 -17.18 -24.66
CA ARG A 162 -16.67 -17.82 -25.65
C ARG A 162 -16.84 -19.35 -25.65
N GLU A 163 -17.03 -19.97 -24.48
CA GLU A 163 -17.26 -21.41 -24.37
C GLU A 163 -18.65 -21.85 -24.87
N ARG A 164 -19.67 -21.00 -24.71
CA ARG A 164 -21.02 -21.25 -25.26
C ARG A 164 -21.08 -21.08 -26.78
N ARG A 165 -20.28 -20.19 -27.37
CA ARG A 165 -20.20 -20.01 -28.84
C ARG A 165 -19.45 -21.14 -29.55
N THR A 166 -18.48 -21.78 -28.89
CA THR A 166 -17.77 -22.94 -29.46
C THR A 166 -18.55 -24.24 -29.31
N LYS A 167 -19.26 -24.46 -28.20
CA LYS A 167 -20.14 -25.64 -28.03
C LYS A 167 -21.42 -25.58 -28.88
N GLY A 168 -21.90 -24.39 -29.26
CA GLY A 168 -23.10 -24.22 -30.10
C GLY A 168 -22.89 -24.32 -31.62
N ARG A 169 -21.67 -24.57 -32.10
CA ARG A 169 -21.36 -24.63 -33.55
C ARG A 169 -20.99 -26.03 -34.06
N VAL A 170 -21.07 -27.04 -33.19
CA VAL A 170 -20.85 -28.46 -33.52
C VAL A 170 -22.14 -29.22 -33.20
N SER A 171 -23.21 -28.88 -33.90
CA SER A 171 -24.47 -29.62 -33.94
C SER A 171 -25.31 -29.06 -35.08
N MET A 172 -24.89 -29.37 -36.30
CA MET A 172 -25.77 -29.40 -37.48
C MET A 172 -25.16 -30.35 -38.50
#